data_AF-A0A7K8EM53-F1
#
_entry.id   AF-A0A7K8EM53-F1
#
_cell.length_a   1.000
_cell.length_b   1.000
_cell.length_c   1.000
_cell.angle_alpha   90.00
_cell.angle_beta   90.00
_cell.angle_gamma   90.00
#
_symmetry.space_group_name_H-M   'P 1'
#
loop_
_entity.id
_entity.type
_entity.pdbx_description
1 polymer ?
#
loop_
_entity_poly.entity_id
_entity_poly.type
_entity_poly.pdbx_seq_one_letter_code
_entity_poly.pdbx_strand_id
1 'polypeptide(L)'
;EEEEEEEERRWLAALERGELDDNGDIKREVDESLLTARQRALLHKQQSQPLLQLPMGAKAKEVTEEMREKREERARRRRLQAARKAEESKNQTIERLTRTHKAKVRALRERRARPAPCPVVHYRS
;
A
#
# COMPACT_ATOMS: atom_id res chain seq x y z
N GLU A 1 -8.73 29.80 8.71
CA GLU A 1 -9.61 30.39 7.67
C GLU A 1 -8.78 31.08 6.59
N GLU A 2 -8.27 32.31 6.74
CA GLU A 2 -7.50 32.97 5.65
C GLU A 2 -6.19 32.23 5.26
N GLU A 3 -5.44 31.70 6.23
CA GLU A 3 -4.21 30.93 5.97
C GLU A 3 -4.50 29.58 5.29
N GLU A 4 -5.64 28.96 5.60
CA GLU A 4 -6.07 27.68 5.03
C GLU A 4 -6.54 27.87 3.58
N GLU A 5 -7.24 28.97 3.29
CA GLU A 5 -7.63 29.35 1.93
C GLU A 5 -6.41 29.67 1.06
N GLU A 6 -5.39 30.31 1.62
CA GLU A 6 -4.15 30.58 0.88
C GLU A 6 -3.35 29.30 0.62
N GLU A 7 -3.29 28.39 1.60
CA GLU A 7 -2.69 27.06 1.45
C GLU A 7 -3.42 26.22 0.38
N GLU A 8 -4.76 26.22 0.39
CA GLU A 8 -5.59 25.54 -0.61
C GLU A 8 -5.34 26.10 -2.01
N ARG A 9 -5.29 27.43 -2.18
CA ARG A 9 -5.01 28.07 -3.48
C ARG A 9 -3.63 27.69 -4.00
N ARG A 10 -2.63 27.63 -3.12
CA ARG A 10 -1.27 27.22 -3.48
C ARG A 10 -1.20 25.74 -3.84
N TRP A 11 -1.95 24.89 -3.14
CA TRP A 11 -2.09 23.48 -3.44
C TRP A 11 -2.75 23.24 -4.80
N LEU A 12 -3.84 23.95 -5.10
CA LEU A 12 -4.52 23.89 -6.40
C LEU A 12 -3.62 24.34 -7.56
N ALA A 13 -2.85 25.42 -7.37
CA ALA A 13 -1.91 25.89 -8.39
C ALA A 13 -0.77 24.89 -8.65
N ALA A 14 -0.25 24.24 -7.61
CA ALA A 14 0.78 23.21 -7.74
C ALA A 14 0.24 21.94 -8.43
N LEU A 15 -1.03 21.60 -8.19
CA LEU A 15 -1.73 20.51 -8.85
C LEU A 15 -1.88 20.77 -10.36
N GLU A 16 -2.29 21.99 -10.75
CA GLU A 16 -2.40 22.40 -12.15
C GLU A 16 -1.06 22.39 -12.89
N ARG A 17 0.04 22.71 -12.18
CA ARG A 17 1.41 22.69 -12.72
C ARG A 17 2.06 21.30 -12.73
N GLY A 18 1.49 20.32 -12.01
CA GLY A 18 2.06 18.97 -11.88
C GLY A 18 3.33 18.90 -11.01
N GLU A 19 3.47 19.81 -10.04
CA GLU A 19 4.65 19.89 -9.15
C GLU A 19 4.46 19.15 -7.80
N LEU A 20 3.30 18.52 -7.60
CA LEU A 20 3.05 17.64 -6.45
C LEU A 20 3.99 16.43 -6.49
N ASP A 21 4.42 15.97 -5.32
CA ASP A 21 5.16 14.72 -5.21
C ASP A 21 4.25 13.48 -5.35
N ASP A 22 4.84 12.27 -5.32
CA ASP A 22 4.10 11.00 -5.44
C ASP A 22 3.04 10.80 -4.34
N ASN A 23 3.11 11.59 -3.26
CA ASN A 23 2.19 11.58 -2.13
C ASN A 23 1.07 12.62 -2.28
N GLY A 24 1.14 13.51 -3.27
CA GLY A 24 0.16 14.58 -3.50
C GLY A 24 0.40 15.84 -2.66
N ASP A 25 1.59 15.96 -2.06
CA ASP A 25 1.98 17.09 -1.24
C ASP A 25 2.85 18.07 -2.03
N ILE A 26 2.76 19.36 -1.66
CA ILE A 26 3.67 20.38 -2.19
C ILE A 26 5.05 20.13 -1.59
N LYS A 27 6.07 20.00 -2.44
CA LYS A 27 7.46 19.84 -1.98
C LYS A 27 7.84 20.99 -1.06
N ARG A 28 8.08 20.66 0.20
CA ARG A 28 8.55 21.61 1.21
C ARG A 28 10.05 21.83 1.04
N GLU A 29 10.48 23.07 1.09
CA GLU A 29 11.90 23.39 1.26
C GLU A 29 12.35 22.85 2.61
N VAL A 30 13.32 21.93 2.59
CA VAL A 30 13.86 21.31 3.81
C VAL A 30 15.03 22.15 4.28
N ASP A 31 14.89 22.75 5.46
CA ASP A 31 16.01 23.45 6.10
C ASP A 31 17.10 22.45 6.50
N GLU A 32 18.24 22.53 5.83
CA GLU A 32 19.37 21.63 6.06
C GLU A 32 19.98 21.79 7.46
N SER A 33 19.82 22.94 8.11
CA SER A 33 20.35 23.18 9.46
C SER A 33 19.68 22.29 10.51
N LEU A 34 18.42 21.94 10.28
CA LEU A 34 17.61 21.07 11.14
C LEU A 34 17.84 19.58 10.87
N LEU A 35 18.55 19.23 9.79
CA LEU A 35 18.81 17.84 9.42
C LEU A 35 19.99 17.24 10.19
N THR A 36 19.82 15.99 10.60
CA THR A 36 20.93 15.21 11.17
C THR A 36 22.05 15.02 10.14
N ALA A 37 23.30 14.82 10.59
CA ALA A 37 24.46 14.62 9.70
C ALA A 37 24.23 13.52 8.65
N ARG A 38 23.56 12.42 9.04
CA ARG A 38 23.18 11.34 8.13
C ARG A 38 22.15 11.76 7.09
N GLN A 39 21.12 12.51 7.50
CA GLN A 39 20.07 12.99 6.59
C GLN A 39 20.63 14.01 5.59
N ARG A 40 21.47 14.95 6.05
CA ARG A 40 22.21 15.88 5.18
C ARG A 40 23.07 15.14 4.16
N ALA A 41 23.82 14.13 4.61
CA ALA A 41 24.64 13.32 3.71
C ALA A 41 23.82 12.58 2.63
N LEU A 42 22.62 12.12 2.96
CA LEU A 42 21.73 11.48 1.98
C LEU A 42 21.14 12.48 0.97
N LEU A 43 20.79 13.70 1.41
CA LEU A 43 20.29 14.77 0.54
C LEU A 43 21.36 15.21 -0.47
N HIS A 44 22.58 15.47 0.02
CA HIS A 44 23.70 15.91 -0.80
C HIS A 44 24.23 14.82 -1.76
N LYS A 45 23.93 13.55 -1.46
CA LYS A 45 24.21 12.41 -2.37
C LYS A 45 23.30 12.40 -3.60
N GLN A 46 22.08 12.96 -3.50
CA GLN A 46 21.17 13.13 -4.64
C GLN A 46 21.56 14.33 -5.50
N GLN A 47 22.08 15.40 -4.88
CA GLN A 47 22.58 16.60 -5.56
C GLN A 47 24.04 16.49 -5.99
N SER A 48 24.55 15.28 -6.20
CA SER A 48 25.98 15.03 -6.36
C SER A 48 26.61 15.98 -7.38
N GLN A 49 27.55 16.80 -6.92
CA GLN A 49 28.63 17.28 -7.78
C GLN A 49 29.14 16.09 -8.62
N PRO A 50 29.54 16.31 -9.89
CA PRO A 50 30.02 15.22 -10.73
C PRO A 50 31.12 14.49 -9.98
N LEU A 51 30.81 13.26 -9.56
CA LEU A 51 31.75 12.40 -8.85
C LEU A 51 32.98 12.28 -9.73
N LEU A 52 34.09 12.92 -9.32
CA LEU A 52 35.37 12.78 -9.98
C LEU A 52 35.67 11.28 -10.00
N GLN A 53 35.58 10.69 -11.20
CA GLN A 53 35.85 9.28 -11.40
C GLN A 53 37.34 9.08 -11.12
N LEU A 54 37.64 8.56 -9.94
CA LEU A 54 38.97 8.06 -9.64
C LEU A 54 39.27 6.95 -10.66
N PRO A 55 40.48 6.87 -11.23
CA PRO A 55 40.87 5.85 -12.21
C PRO A 55 41.06 4.51 -11.49
N MET A 56 39.99 4.00 -10.90
CA MET A 56 39.91 2.64 -10.42
C MET A 56 39.68 1.77 -11.65
N GLY A 57 40.62 0.87 -11.95
CA GLY A 57 40.55 -0.11 -13.05
C GLY A 57 39.42 -1.14 -12.94
N ALA A 58 38.34 -0.83 -12.22
CA ALA A 58 37.13 -1.61 -12.18
C ALA A 58 36.37 -1.42 -13.49
N LYS A 59 36.60 -2.36 -14.42
CA LYS A 59 35.78 -2.59 -15.60
C LYS A 59 34.31 -2.42 -15.21
N ALA A 60 33.60 -1.49 -15.84
CA ALA A 60 32.16 -1.38 -15.72
C ALA A 60 31.59 -2.78 -15.95
N LYS A 61 30.91 -3.34 -14.94
CA LYS A 61 30.34 -4.69 -15.05
C LYS A 61 29.27 -4.59 -16.13
N GLU A 62 29.60 -5.01 -17.34
CA GLU A 62 28.65 -5.09 -18.44
C GLU A 62 27.48 -5.93 -17.93
N VAL A 63 26.32 -5.30 -17.81
CA VAL A 63 25.10 -5.99 -17.41
C VAL A 63 24.72 -6.86 -18.61
N THR A 64 25.20 -8.10 -18.58
CA THR A 64 24.83 -9.11 -19.58
C THR A 64 23.32 -9.30 -19.58
N GLU A 65 22.76 -9.65 -20.74
CA GLU A 65 21.31 -9.78 -20.96
C GLU A 65 20.65 -10.69 -19.91
N GLU A 66 21.29 -11.83 -19.61
CA GLU A 66 20.97 -12.76 -18.52
C GLU A 66 20.74 -12.08 -17.14
N MET A 67 21.51 -11.05 -16.81
CA MET A 67 21.40 -10.34 -15.54
C MET A 67 20.23 -9.35 -15.52
N ARG A 68 19.80 -8.86 -16.69
CA ARG A 68 18.59 -8.04 -16.85
C ARG A 68 17.35 -8.90 -16.68
N GLU A 69 17.32 -10.06 -17.33
CA GLU A 69 16.24 -11.04 -17.20
C GLU A 69 16.06 -11.49 -15.75
N LYS A 70 17.14 -11.87 -15.05
CA LYS A 70 17.07 -12.25 -13.62
C LYS A 70 16.56 -11.11 -12.72
N ARG A 71 16.85 -9.86 -13.07
CA ARG A 71 16.35 -8.68 -12.34
C ARG A 71 14.86 -8.47 -12.60
N GLU A 72 14.42 -8.61 -13.83
CA GLU A 72 13.02 -8.49 -14.24
C GLU A 72 12.17 -9.60 -13.65
N GLU A 73 12.65 -10.84 -13.67
CA GLU A 73 11.97 -11.99 -13.06
C GLU A 73 11.80 -11.78 -11.54
N ARG A 74 12.85 -11.31 -10.85
CA ARG A 74 12.77 -10.97 -9.43
C ARG A 74 11.78 -9.85 -9.16
N ALA A 75 11.74 -8.83 -10.01
CA ALA A 75 10.79 -7.73 -9.92
C ALA A 75 9.35 -8.24 -10.11
N ARG A 76 9.11 -9.08 -11.12
CA ARG A 76 7.82 -9.73 -11.39
C ARG A 76 7.37 -10.58 -10.20
N ARG A 77 8.27 -11.39 -9.63
CA ARG A 77 7.96 -12.22 -8.44
C ARG A 77 7.55 -11.38 -7.24
N ARG A 78 8.26 -10.27 -6.99
CA ARG A 78 7.92 -9.32 -5.91
C ARG A 78 6.56 -8.67 -6.14
N ARG A 79 6.27 -8.23 -7.38
CA ARG A 79 4.97 -7.66 -7.74
C ARG A 79 3.83 -8.66 -7.52
N LEU A 80 4.01 -9.91 -7.95
CA LEU A 80 3.01 -10.97 -7.77
C LEU A 80 2.78 -11.27 -6.28
N GLN A 81 3.84 -11.33 -5.48
CA GLN A 81 3.73 -11.56 -4.04
C GLN A 81 2.99 -10.42 -3.33
N ALA A 82 3.29 -9.17 -3.69
CA ALA A 82 2.60 -8.01 -3.15
C ALA A 82 1.10 -8.01 -3.52
N ALA A 83 0.78 -8.31 -4.79
CA ALA A 83 -0.60 -8.42 -5.25
C ALA A 83 -1.37 -9.52 -4.52
N ARG A 84 -0.79 -10.73 -4.42
CA ARG A 84 -1.38 -11.86 -3.68
C ARG A 84 -1.63 -11.50 -2.22
N LYS A 85 -0.66 -10.88 -1.55
CA LYS A 85 -0.80 -10.49 -0.14
C LYS A 85 -1.90 -9.44 0.06
N ALA A 86 -2.02 -8.49 -0.87
CA ALA A 86 -3.09 -7.49 -0.84
C ALA A 86 -4.47 -8.14 -1.01
N GLU A 87 -4.61 -9.08 -1.94
CA GLU A 87 -5.86 -9.81 -2.15
C GLU A 87 -6.21 -10.71 -0.96
N GLU A 88 -5.23 -11.42 -0.40
CA GLU A 88 -5.42 -12.27 0.79
C GLU A 88 -5.85 -11.45 2.01
N SER A 89 -5.28 -10.27 2.21
CA SER A 89 -5.70 -9.34 3.28
C SER A 89 -7.13 -8.84 3.09
N LYS A 90 -7.53 -8.53 1.85
CA LYS A 90 -8.93 -8.21 1.51
C LYS A 90 -9.85 -9.40 1.83
N ASN A 91 -9.47 -10.60 1.42
CA ASN A 91 -10.24 -11.83 1.64
C ASN A 91 -10.38 -12.16 3.13
N GLN A 92 -9.31 -12.02 3.93
CA GLN A 92 -9.37 -12.19 5.39
C GLN A 92 -10.35 -11.20 6.03
N THR A 93 -10.38 -9.95 5.55
CA THR A 93 -11.33 -8.95 6.05
C THR A 93 -12.76 -9.32 5.68
N ILE A 94 -13.00 -9.73 4.43
CA ILE A 94 -14.31 -10.21 3.96
C ILE A 94 -14.76 -11.41 4.78
N GLU A 95 -13.89 -12.39 5.01
CA GLU A 95 -14.19 -13.56 5.83
C GLU A 95 -14.51 -13.18 7.27
N ARG A 96 -13.72 -12.30 7.89
CA ARG A 96 -13.96 -11.84 9.26
C ARG A 96 -15.35 -11.21 9.40
N LEU A 97 -15.73 -10.35 8.44
CA LEU A 97 -17.03 -9.69 8.42
C LEU A 97 -18.18 -10.65 8.09
N THR A 98 -17.97 -11.61 7.17
CA THR A 98 -19.03 -12.50 6.69
C THR A 98 -19.20 -13.77 7.52
N ARG A 99 -18.21 -14.20 8.31
CA ARG A 99 -18.25 -15.46 9.09
C ARG A 99 -19.40 -15.49 10.10
N THR A 100 -19.55 -14.41 10.87
CA THR A 100 -20.65 -14.29 11.85
C THR A 100 -22.00 -14.07 11.17
N HIS A 101 -22.02 -13.32 10.07
CA HIS A 101 -23.24 -13.09 9.28
C HIS A 101 -23.78 -14.38 8.65
N LYS A 102 -22.91 -15.21 8.05
CA LYS A 102 -23.28 -16.51 7.47
C LYS A 102 -23.90 -17.45 8.50
N ALA A 103 -23.36 -17.51 9.72
CA ALA A 103 -23.92 -18.31 10.80
C ALA A 103 -25.32 -17.82 11.23
N LYS A 104 -25.50 -16.50 11.38
CA LYS A 104 -26.81 -15.90 11.72
C LYS A 104 -27.86 -16.15 10.63
N VAL A 105 -27.51 -15.98 9.37
CA VAL A 105 -28.40 -16.23 8.23
C VAL A 105 -28.81 -17.71 8.17
N ARG A 106 -27.87 -18.63 8.37
CA ARG A 106 -28.16 -20.07 8.43
C ARG A 106 -29.12 -20.41 9.57
N ALA A 107 -28.86 -19.92 10.79
CA ALA A 107 -29.71 -20.14 11.94
C ALA A 107 -31.13 -19.59 11.73
N LEU A 108 -31.26 -18.40 11.13
CA LEU A 108 -32.56 -17.80 10.81
C LEU A 108 -33.33 -18.63 9.78
N ARG A 109 -32.62 -19.16 8.77
CA ARG A 109 -33.20 -20.03 7.74
C ARG A 109 -33.68 -21.36 8.33
N GLU A 110 -32.89 -22.00 9.20
CA GLU A 110 -33.28 -23.22 9.92
C GLU A 110 -34.49 -22.98 10.83
N ARG A 111 -34.56 -21.82 11.50
CA ARG A 111 -35.69 -21.44 12.36
C ARG A 111 -36.97 -21.18 11.57
N ARG A 112 -36.88 -20.65 10.34
CA ARG A 112 -38.01 -20.51 9.42
C ARG A 112 -38.45 -21.82 8.78
N ALA A 113 -37.51 -22.76 8.60
CA ALA A 113 -37.79 -24.07 8.02
C ALA A 113 -38.43 -25.05 9.02
N ARG A 114 -38.24 -24.83 10.33
CA ARG A 114 -38.92 -25.63 11.35
C ARG A 114 -40.39 -25.21 11.48
N PRO A 115 -41.34 -26.16 11.40
CA PRO A 115 -42.73 -25.87 11.73
C PRO A 115 -42.82 -25.42 13.20
N ALA A 116 -43.78 -24.53 13.50
CA ALA A 116 -43.99 -24.05 14.85
C ALA A 116 -44.27 -25.24 15.80
N PRO A 117 -43.70 -25.25 17.02
CA PRO A 117 -43.96 -26.31 17.98
C PRO A 117 -45.46 -26.32 18.32
N CYS A 118 -46.15 -27.37 17.90
CA CYS A 118 -47.54 -27.63 18.23
C CYS A 118 -47.60 -28.68 19.36
N PRO A 119 -48.40 -28.45 20.42
CA PRO A 119 -48.55 -29.42 21.49
C PRO A 119 -49.23 -30.68 20.96
N VAL A 120 -48.66 -31.85 21.26
CA VAL A 120 -49.19 -33.16 20.83
C VAL A 120 -49.62 -33.94 22.07
N VAL A 121 -50.90 -34.32 22.10
CA VAL A 121 -51.47 -35.17 23.16
C VAL A 121 -51.12 -36.63 22.85
N HIS A 122 -50.51 -37.33 23.80
CA HIS A 122 -50.19 -38.75 23.69
C HIS A 122 -51.08 -39.55 24.63
N TYR A 123 -51.78 -40.54 24.09
CA TYR A 123 -52.52 -41.51 24.90
C TYR A 123 -51.58 -42.64 25.30
N ARG A 124 -51.68 -43.06 26.56
CA ARG A 124 -50.87 -44.13 27.16
C ARG A 124 -51.81 -45.31 27.40
N SER A 125 -51.47 -46.48 26.82
CA SER A 125 -52.18 -47.75 27.02
C SER A 125 -51.87 -48.36 28.39
#